data_AF-A0A1M3CQL7-F1
#
_entry.id   AF-A0A1M3CQL7-F1
#
_cell.length_a   1.000
_cell.length_b   1.000
_cell.length_c   1.000
_cell.angle_alpha   90.00
_cell.angle_beta   90.00
_cell.angle_gamma   90.00
#
_symmetry.space_group_name_H-M   'P 1'
#
loop_
_entity.id
_entity.type
_entity.pdbx_description
1 polymer ?
#
loop_
_entity_poly.entity_id
_entity_poly.type
_entity_poly.pdbx_seq_one_letter_code
_entity_poly.pdbx_strand_id
1 'polypeptide(L)' 'MKKAQDFRDQSLEELEANCRDARKELFNLINEMKQTKKVEKPHLVRHKKREIALLLTVINEKKQLAK' A
#
# COMPACT_ATOMS: atom_id res chain seq x y z
N MET A 1 9.86 -0.39 -7.62
CA MET A 1 8.41 -0.75 -7.61
C MET A 1 8.33 -2.11 -6.93
N LYS A 2 7.63 -2.24 -5.80
CA LYS A 2 7.50 -3.55 -5.12
C LYS A 2 6.66 -4.49 -5.97
N LYS A 3 7.06 -5.76 -6.06
CA LYS A 3 6.36 -6.79 -6.83
C LYS A 3 5.42 -7.56 -5.91
N ALA A 4 4.41 -8.20 -6.47
CA ALA A 4 3.48 -9.04 -5.70
C ALA A 4 4.20 -10.19 -4.97
N GLN A 5 5.31 -10.69 -5.52
CA GLN A 5 6.14 -11.71 -4.89
C GLN A 5 6.68 -11.27 -3.53
N ASP A 6 7.10 -10.02 -3.39
CA ASP A 6 7.68 -9.47 -2.16
C ASP A 6 6.69 -9.53 -0.97
N PHE A 7 5.39 -9.66 -1.24
CA PHE A 7 4.32 -9.71 -0.25
C PHE A 7 3.81 -11.13 0.02
N ARG A 8 4.14 -12.12 -0.82
CA ARG A 8 3.63 -13.49 -0.64
C ARG A 8 4.32 -14.21 0.51
N ASP A 9 5.57 -13.86 0.80
CA ASP A 9 6.38 -14.47 1.86
C ASP A 9 6.02 -13.95 3.27
N GLN A 10 5.26 -12.84 3.36
CA GLN A 10 4.84 -12.24 4.63
C GLN A 10 3.63 -12.94 5.24
N SER A 11 3.48 -12.88 6.56
CA SER A 11 2.30 -13.38 7.25
C SER A 11 1.06 -12.53 6.93
N LEU A 12 -0.14 -13.08 7.13
CA LEU A 12 -1.39 -12.33 6.89
C LEU A 12 -1.45 -11.06 7.77
N GLU A 13 -1.00 -11.18 9.02
CA GLU A 13 -1.00 -10.11 10.01
C GLU A 13 -0.01 -8.99 9.64
N GLU A 14 1.17 -9.36 9.15
CA GLU A 14 2.16 -8.43 8.61
C GLU A 14 1.64 -7.70 7.36
N LEU A 15 0.93 -8.42 6.47
CA LEU A 15 0.34 -7.82 5.28
C LEU A 15 -0.75 -6.80 5.62
N GLU A 16 -1.57 -7.09 6.63
CA GLU A 16 -2.59 -6.17 7.12
C GLU A 16 -1.96 -4.95 7.79
N ALA A 17 -0.91 -5.14 8.60
CA ALA A 17 -0.13 -4.04 9.18
C ALA A 17 0.49 -3.15 8.09
N ASN A 18 1.16 -3.75 7.11
CA ASN A 18 1.75 -3.05 5.96
C ASN A 18 0.70 -2.28 5.15
N CYS A 19 -0.51 -2.85 4.98
CA CYS A 19 -1.61 -2.17 4.31
C CYS A 19 -2.09 -0.95 5.09
N ARG A 20 -2.17 -1.05 6.42
CA ARG A 20 -2.54 0.06 7.31
C ARG A 20 -1.52 1.19 7.24
N ASP A 21 -0.23 0.86 7.25
CA ASP A 21 0.82 1.88 7.21
C ASP A 21 0.93 2.53 5.84
N ALA A 22 0.83 1.76 4.74
CA ALA A 22 0.79 2.32 3.39
C ALA A 22 -0.39 3.30 3.20
N ARG A 23 -1.54 3.04 3.84
CA ARG A 23 -2.69 3.98 3.84
C ARG A 23 -2.41 5.27 4.61
N LYS A 24 -1.74 5.19 5.77
CA LYS A 24 -1.31 6.38 6.53
C LYS A 24 -0.34 7.23 5.73
N GLU A 25 0.65 6.60 5.09
CA GLU A 25 1.62 7.32 4.25
C GLU A 25 0.94 7.99 3.05
N LEU A 26 -0.01 7.31 2.40
CA LEU A 26 -0.80 7.90 1.32
C LEU A 26 -1.58 9.13 1.82
N PHE A 27 -2.17 9.06 3.01
CA PHE A 27 -2.88 10.18 3.61
C PHE A 27 -1.94 11.36 3.89
N ASN A 28 -0.76 11.10 4.45
CA ASN A 28 0.25 12.13 4.71
C ASN A 28 0.70 12.79 3.41
N LEU A 29 1.01 12.01 2.37
CA LEU A 29 1.38 12.53 1.04
C LEU A 29 0.29 13.42 0.44
N ILE A 30 -0.98 13.02 0.55
CA ILE A 30 -2.11 13.81 0.04
C ILE A 30 -2.25 15.11 0.84
N ASN A 31 -2.13 15.06 2.16
CA ASN A 31 -2.23 16.26 3.01
C ASN A 31 -1.08 17.23 2.76
N GLU A 32 0.14 16.73 2.64
CA GLU A 32 1.32 17.54 2.34
C GLU A 32 1.15 18.24 0.97
N MET A 33 0.68 17.53 -0.05
CA MET A 33 0.38 18.13 -1.36
C MET A 33 -0.70 19.22 -1.28
N LYS A 34 -1.74 19.02 -0.44
CA LYS A 34 -2.79 20.02 -0.22
C LYS A 34 -2.29 21.25 0.52
N GLN A 35 -1.46 21.06 1.55
CA GLN A 35 -0.92 22.15 2.36
C GLN A 35 0.10 22.99 1.61
N THR A 36 1.02 22.34 0.91
CA THR A 36 2.12 23.00 0.20
C THR A 36 1.70 23.60 -1.15
N LYS A 37 0.53 23.19 -1.70
CA LYS A 37 0.08 23.47 -3.07
C LYS A 37 1.12 23.13 -4.16
N LYS A 38 2.13 22.34 -3.81
CA LYS A 38 3.19 21.89 -4.71
C LYS A 38 3.10 20.38 -4.82
N VAL A 39 3.15 19.90 -6.05
CA VAL A 39 3.14 18.47 -6.35
C VAL A 39 4.58 18.04 -6.57
N GLU A 40 5.36 17.95 -5.51
CA GLU A 40 6.78 17.60 -5.64
C GLU A 40 6.99 16.17 -6.15
N LYS A 41 6.14 15.23 -5.70
CA LYS A 41 6.31 13.79 -5.97
C LYS A 41 4.99 13.10 -6.32
N PRO A 42 4.32 13.47 -7.44
CA PRO A 42 3.03 12.89 -7.84
C PRO A 42 3.11 11.38 -8.04
N HIS A 43 4.26 10.90 -8.51
CA HIS A 43 4.50 9.48 -8.72
C HIS A 43 4.40 8.66 -7.43
N LEU A 44 4.79 9.22 -6.27
CA LEU A 44 4.73 8.50 -4.99
C LEU A 44 3.30 8.14 -4.59
N VAL A 45 2.33 9.04 -4.83
CA VAL A 45 0.91 8.76 -4.61
C VAL A 45 0.45 7.60 -5.49
N ARG A 46 0.84 7.59 -6.76
CA ARG A 46 0.54 6.48 -7.68
C ARG A 46 1.18 5.17 -7.22
N HIS A 47 2.42 5.22 -6.78
CA HIS A 47 3.13 4.05 -6.26
C HIS A 47 2.47 3.49 -5.00
N LYS A 48 2.12 4.34 -4.04
CA LYS A 48 1.46 3.94 -2.79
C LYS A 48 0.06 3.36 -3.02
N LYS A 49 -0.73 3.96 -3.91
CA LYS A 49 -2.02 3.38 -4.32
C LYS A 49 -1.87 1.98 -4.92
N ARG A 50 -0.86 1.77 -5.77
CA ARG A 50 -0.59 0.45 -6.36
C ARG A 50 -0.06 -0.55 -5.34
N GLU A 51 0.76 -0.11 -4.40
CA GLU A 51 1.23 -0.93 -3.27
C GLU A 51 0.05 -1.43 -2.42
N ILE A 52 -0.89 -0.55 -2.07
CA ILE A 52 -2.12 -0.92 -1.34
C ILE A 52 -2.96 -1.93 -2.13
N ALA A 53 -3.13 -1.71 -3.44
CA ALA A 53 -3.89 -2.64 -4.28
C ALA A 53 -3.27 -4.04 -4.29
N LEU A 54 -1.94 -4.13 -4.44
CA LEU A 54 -1.21 -5.40 -4.39
C LEU A 54 -1.35 -6.11 -3.03
N LEU A 55 -1.18 -5.37 -1.93
CA LEU A 55 -1.36 -5.89 -0.57
C LEU A 55 -2.77 -6.47 -0.38
N LEU A 56 -3.80 -5.74 -0.80
CA LEU A 56 -5.18 -6.21 -0.71
C LEU A 56 -5.43 -7.48 -1.55
N THR A 57 -4.87 -7.56 -2.76
CA THR A 57 -4.95 -8.76 -3.59
C THR A 57 -4.33 -9.96 -2.89
N VAL A 58 -3.10 -9.84 -2.37
CA VAL A 58 -2.40 -10.94 -1.68
C VAL A 58 -3.12 -11.35 -0.39
N ILE A 59 -3.62 -10.39 0.39
CA ILE A 59 -4.43 -10.67 1.58
C ILE A 59 -5.68 -11.49 1.20
N ASN A 60 -6.37 -11.10 0.12
CA ASN A 60 -7.55 -11.81 -0.33
C ASN A 60 -7.21 -13.21 -0.86
N GLU A 61 -6.14 -13.36 -1.64
CA GLU A 61 -5.62 -14.66 -2.09
C GLU A 61 -5.36 -15.59 -0.88
N LYS A 62 -4.66 -15.09 0.15
CA LYS A 62 -4.39 -15.85 1.37
C LYS A 62 -5.66 -16.22 2.15
N LYS A 63 -6.61 -15.29 2.27
CA LYS A 63 -7.90 -15.54 2.94
C LYS A 63 -8.75 -16.58 2.21
N GLN A 64 -8.71 -16.61 0.87
CA GLN A 64 -9.40 -17.63 0.08
C GLN A 64 -8.73 -19.00 0.18
N LEU A 65 -7.39 -19.07 0.22
CA LEU A 65 -6.65 -20.33 0.39
C LEU A 65 -6.81 -20.94 1.79
N ALA A 66 -7.06 -20.12 2.81
CA ALA A 66 -7.28 -20.56 4.18
C ALA A 66 -8.72 -21.01 4.46
N LYS A 67 -9.62 -20.90 3.47
CA LYS A 67 -11.04 -21.27 3.55
C LYS A 67 -11.28 -22.61 2.88
#